data_AF-A0A2K8X8I5-F1
#
_entry.id   AF-A0A2K8X8I5-F1
#
_cell.length_a   1.000
_cell.length_b   1.000
_cell.length_c   1.000
_cell.angle_alpha   90.00
_cell.angle_beta   90.00
_cell.angle_gamma   90.00
#
_symmetry.space_group_name_H-M   'P 1'
#
loop_
_entity.id
_entity.type
_entity.pdbx_description
1 polymer ?
#
loop_
_entity_poly.entity_id
_entity_poly.type
_entity_poly.pdbx_seq_one_letter_code
_entity_poly.pdbx_strand_id
1 'polypeptide(L)'
;MDKNFFEAFLINWILPVFVVLLIALTISLIYYRLRFAYISFQKKRFLPKISDALTELTFSGYQGEVLQAEVTKFKSAFPYRKKWFRKLVLSSLIDLSLTLKGNLIYQIRDIYIAFELHKYSAQLLKSWFWHTKCNGMYHFQSFHFVDSLKYIRPLLTSKNKVLRSNAFVAYLYLTTKPFDILIDYPFFLSRVNEYKVLDVIYMKKEPMPNNIDKYLESTNESVIILGLKVMVFYNYTGAEATILHLINHRHYRIREEAIHAVRELFFTDAEELLLKQFYREDQLLKIEILKSLTVIGGESTLSFIIKNLTLKSLGKGVKMELLKCLKAIDPSYYNTNFMLDIEIDKMKLHLNTTYL
;
A
#
# COMPACT_ATOMS: atom_id res chain seq x y z
N MET A 1 -35.77 -37.57 35.16
CA MET A 1 -35.02 -36.36 35.57
C MET A 1 -36.06 -35.29 35.78
N ASP A 2 -36.40 -35.03 37.04
CA ASP A 2 -37.62 -34.30 37.39
C ASP A 2 -37.56 -32.86 36.90
N LYS A 3 -38.60 -32.46 36.16
CA LYS A 3 -38.78 -31.11 35.63
C LYS A 3 -38.55 -30.04 36.70
N ASN A 4 -38.97 -30.33 37.93
CA ASN A 4 -38.81 -29.48 39.10
C ASN A 4 -37.34 -29.24 39.52
N PHE A 5 -36.46 -30.24 39.36
CA PHE A 5 -35.04 -30.09 39.69
C PHE A 5 -34.32 -29.19 38.67
N PHE A 6 -34.63 -29.37 37.38
CA PHE A 6 -34.07 -28.55 36.31
C PHE A 6 -34.55 -27.09 36.40
N GLU A 7 -35.84 -26.88 36.70
CA GLU A 7 -36.40 -25.54 36.93
C GLU A 7 -35.76 -24.87 38.17
N ALA A 8 -35.62 -25.58 39.28
CA ALA A 8 -34.95 -25.06 40.48
C ALA A 8 -33.47 -24.74 40.23
N PHE A 9 -32.76 -25.56 39.46
CA PHE A 9 -31.36 -25.31 39.10
C PHE A 9 -31.20 -24.06 38.20
N LEU A 10 -32.06 -23.91 37.20
CA LEU A 10 -32.08 -22.73 36.32
C LEU A 10 -32.32 -21.44 37.12
N ILE A 11 -33.32 -21.44 37.99
CA ILE A 11 -33.74 -20.25 38.74
C ILE A 11 -32.70 -19.89 39.81
N ASN A 12 -32.14 -20.87 40.53
CA ASN A 12 -31.29 -20.58 41.68
C ASN A 12 -29.82 -20.33 41.31
N TRP A 13 -29.34 -20.84 40.17
CA TRP A 13 -27.92 -20.74 39.79
C TRP A 13 -27.69 -19.99 38.49
N ILE A 14 -28.43 -20.34 37.42
CA ILE A 14 -28.18 -19.76 36.10
C ILE A 14 -28.68 -18.31 36.05
N LEU A 15 -29.87 -18.04 36.58
CA LEU A 15 -30.44 -16.69 36.56
C LEU A 15 -29.59 -15.67 37.36
N PRO A 16 -29.12 -15.94 38.59
CA PRO A 16 -28.27 -15.01 39.32
C PRO A 16 -26.91 -14.77 38.64
N VAL A 17 -26.28 -15.83 38.12
CA VAL A 17 -25.02 -15.69 37.37
C VAL A 17 -25.21 -14.82 36.13
N PHE A 18 -26.32 -14.99 35.40
CA PHE A 18 -26.65 -14.17 34.24
C PHE A 18 -26.87 -12.70 34.64
N VAL A 19 -27.60 -12.44 35.73
CA VAL A 19 -27.81 -11.08 36.25
C VAL A 19 -26.49 -10.43 36.66
N VAL A 20 -25.59 -11.16 37.34
CA VAL A 20 -24.26 -10.64 37.72
C VAL A 20 -23.42 -10.34 36.47
N LEU A 21 -23.44 -11.19 35.45
CA LEU A 21 -22.76 -10.94 34.18
C LEU A 21 -23.30 -9.70 33.46
N LEU A 22 -24.62 -9.50 33.45
CA LEU A 22 -25.25 -8.30 32.90
C LEU A 22 -24.85 -7.03 33.67
N ILE A 23 -24.82 -7.09 35.00
CA ILE A 23 -24.37 -5.96 35.83
C ILE A 23 -22.89 -5.67 35.57
N ALA A 24 -22.03 -6.69 35.50
CA ALA A 24 -20.62 -6.51 35.19
C ALA A 24 -20.40 -5.89 33.79
N LEU A 25 -21.19 -6.33 32.79
CA LEU A 25 -21.13 -5.80 31.44
C LEU A 25 -21.59 -4.34 31.39
N THR A 26 -22.68 -3.98 32.08
CA THR A 26 -23.17 -2.60 32.15
C THR A 26 -22.18 -1.67 32.86
N ILE A 27 -21.60 -2.09 33.99
CA ILE A 27 -20.54 -1.33 34.69
C ILE A 27 -19.32 -1.13 33.78
N SER A 28 -18.89 -2.19 33.08
CA SER A 28 -17.79 -2.13 32.12
C SER A 28 -18.06 -1.09 31.02
N LEU A 29 -19.24 -1.13 30.40
CA LEU A 29 -19.62 -0.16 29.36
C LEU A 29 -19.66 1.28 29.89
N ILE A 30 -20.20 1.51 31.08
CA ILE A 30 -20.23 2.84 31.71
C ILE A 30 -18.80 3.32 31.98
N TYR A 31 -17.93 2.47 32.53
CA TYR A 31 -16.53 2.80 32.77
C TYR A 31 -15.80 3.17 31.47
N TYR A 32 -15.97 2.38 30.40
CA TYR A 32 -15.38 2.69 29.10
C TYR A 32 -15.91 4.01 28.52
N ARG A 33 -17.21 4.28 28.66
CA ARG A 33 -17.83 5.54 28.20
C ARG A 33 -17.31 6.75 28.99
N LEU A 34 -17.24 6.67 30.31
CA LEU A 34 -16.72 7.74 31.16
C LEU A 34 -15.24 8.00 30.88
N ARG A 35 -14.44 6.95 30.74
CA ARG A 35 -13.02 7.05 30.38
C ARG A 35 -12.84 7.67 28.99
N PHE A 36 -13.65 7.27 28.01
CA PHE A 36 -13.64 7.86 26.67
C PHE A 36 -14.02 9.34 26.70
N ALA A 37 -15.09 9.70 27.42
CA ALA A 37 -15.52 11.08 27.58
C ALA A 37 -14.44 11.95 28.25
N TYR A 38 -13.83 11.44 29.32
CA TYR A 38 -12.71 12.11 29.99
C TYR A 38 -11.51 12.33 29.05
N ILE A 39 -11.06 11.28 28.36
CA ILE A 39 -9.93 11.38 27.42
C ILE A 39 -10.26 12.32 26.25
N SER A 40 -11.49 12.28 25.73
CA SER A 40 -11.95 13.16 24.66
C SER A 40 -11.96 14.63 25.09
N PHE A 41 -12.46 14.93 26.30
CA PHE A 41 -12.44 16.27 26.86
C PHE A 41 -11.00 16.78 27.05
N GLN A 42 -10.13 15.96 27.65
CA GLN A 42 -8.72 16.32 27.82
C GLN A 42 -8.01 16.51 26.48
N LYS A 43 -8.31 15.67 25.48
CA LYS A 43 -7.80 15.83 24.11
C LYS A 43 -8.18 17.20 23.55
N LYS A 44 -9.46 17.60 23.61
CA LYS A 44 -9.91 18.93 23.15
C LYS A 44 -9.20 20.07 23.87
N ARG A 45 -8.94 19.94 25.17
CA ARG A 45 -8.26 20.96 25.98
C ARG A 45 -6.77 21.10 25.67
N PHE A 46 -6.06 19.99 25.49
CA PHE A 46 -4.59 19.99 25.39
C PHE A 46 -4.08 19.95 23.96
N LEU A 47 -4.85 19.45 23.00
CA LEU A 47 -4.40 19.30 21.62
C LEU A 47 -3.97 20.64 20.97
N PRO A 48 -4.71 21.76 21.12
CA PRO A 48 -4.24 23.04 20.58
C PRO A 48 -2.90 23.47 21.18
N LYS A 49 -2.77 23.39 22.51
CA LYS A 49 -1.53 23.76 23.23
C LYS A 49 -0.32 22.90 22.84
N ILE A 50 -0.54 21.60 22.62
CA ILE A 50 0.50 20.70 22.13
C ILE A 50 0.88 21.09 20.71
N SER A 51 -0.11 21.35 19.85
CA SER A 51 0.12 21.74 18.45
C SER A 51 0.93 23.03 18.36
N ASP A 52 0.56 24.05 19.13
CA ASP A 52 1.26 25.34 19.17
C ASP A 52 2.71 25.16 19.62
N ALA A 53 2.92 24.44 20.73
CA ALA A 53 4.27 24.18 21.26
C ALA A 53 5.13 23.35 20.30
N LEU A 54 4.58 22.30 19.68
CA LEU A 54 5.32 21.49 18.72
C LEU A 54 5.65 22.29 17.46
N THR A 55 4.74 23.17 17.01
CA THR A 55 4.98 24.07 15.88
C THR A 55 6.10 25.03 16.22
N GLU A 56 6.06 25.69 17.37
CA GLU A 56 7.13 26.58 17.84
C GLU A 56 8.48 25.85 17.88
N LEU A 57 8.54 24.68 18.53
CA LEU A 57 9.76 23.86 18.59
C LEU A 57 10.28 23.45 17.21
N THR A 58 9.38 23.28 16.24
CA THR A 58 9.71 22.84 14.88
C THR A 58 10.15 24.00 13.98
N PHE A 59 9.74 25.24 14.24
CA PHE A 59 10.10 26.39 13.40
C PHE A 59 11.11 27.34 14.05
N SER A 60 11.38 27.23 15.35
CA SER A 60 12.34 28.06 16.07
C SER A 60 13.82 27.78 15.77
N GLY A 61 14.11 26.63 15.15
CA GLY A 61 15.47 26.18 14.86
C GLY A 61 16.27 25.74 16.09
N TYR A 62 15.63 25.43 17.21
CA TYR A 62 16.33 24.95 18.41
C TYR A 62 17.09 23.64 18.16
N GLN A 63 18.33 23.56 18.64
CA GLN A 63 19.20 22.40 18.50
C GLN A 63 19.91 22.10 19.82
N GLY A 64 20.40 20.85 19.96
CA GLY A 64 21.23 20.43 21.07
C GLY A 64 20.63 20.71 22.45
N GLU A 65 21.40 21.35 23.32
CA GLU A 65 21.01 21.65 24.70
C GLU A 65 19.81 22.59 24.81
N VAL A 66 19.68 23.56 23.89
CA VAL A 66 18.56 24.52 23.87
C VAL A 66 17.24 23.78 23.63
N LEU A 67 17.22 22.85 22.67
CA LEU A 67 16.05 22.02 22.41
C LEU A 67 15.68 21.16 23.63
N GLN A 68 16.69 20.59 24.31
CA GLN A 68 16.45 19.79 25.52
C GLN A 68 15.89 20.63 26.67
N ALA A 69 16.35 21.87 26.83
CA ALA A 69 15.85 22.79 27.84
C ALA A 69 14.37 23.15 27.61
N GLU A 70 13.99 23.52 26.37
CA GLU A 70 12.61 23.84 26.02
C GLU A 70 11.68 22.62 26.13
N VAL A 71 12.15 21.44 25.71
CA VAL A 71 11.39 20.20 25.91
C VAL A 71 11.22 19.88 27.41
N THR A 72 12.23 20.15 28.24
CA THR A 72 12.14 19.96 29.70
C THR A 72 11.15 20.93 30.33
N LYS A 73 11.14 22.19 29.91
CA LYS A 73 10.16 23.21 30.30
C LYS A 73 8.74 22.82 29.89
N PHE A 74 8.57 22.27 28.69
CA PHE A 74 7.28 21.72 28.27
C PHE A 74 6.86 20.53 29.14
N LYS A 75 7.78 19.59 29.42
CA LYS A 75 7.51 18.41 30.25
C LYS A 75 7.14 18.77 31.70
N SER A 76 7.63 19.89 32.23
CA SER A 76 7.27 20.38 33.58
C SER A 76 5.93 21.13 33.60
N ALA A 77 5.62 21.88 32.54
CA ALA A 77 4.36 22.62 32.43
C ALA A 77 3.13 21.73 32.17
N PHE A 78 3.31 20.54 31.61
CA PHE A 78 2.23 19.65 31.18
C PHE A 78 2.28 18.27 31.84
N PRO A 79 1.18 17.49 31.87
CA PRO A 79 1.13 16.17 32.51
C PRO A 79 1.84 15.07 31.69
N TYR A 80 3.07 15.31 31.24
CA TYR A 80 3.84 14.43 30.35
C TYR A 80 4.11 13.04 30.94
N ARG A 81 4.10 12.88 32.26
CA ARG A 81 4.24 11.55 32.90
C ARG A 81 3.06 10.61 32.56
N LYS A 82 1.88 11.15 32.24
CA LYS A 82 0.68 10.36 31.94
C LYS A 82 0.76 9.73 30.54
N LYS A 83 0.51 8.42 30.44
CA LYS A 83 0.59 7.67 29.17
C LYS A 83 -0.32 8.25 28.07
N TRP A 84 -1.53 8.69 28.41
CA TRP A 84 -2.47 9.27 27.45
C TRP A 84 -1.95 10.58 26.86
N PHE A 85 -1.26 11.40 27.67
CA PHE A 85 -0.71 12.68 27.22
C PHE A 85 0.50 12.46 26.30
N ARG A 86 1.41 11.55 26.64
CA ARG A 86 2.53 11.19 25.75
C ARG A 86 2.07 10.66 24.40
N LYS A 87 1.01 9.84 24.41
CA LYS A 87 0.38 9.37 23.17
C LYS A 87 -0.18 10.53 22.35
N LEU A 88 -0.75 11.54 23.00
CA LEU A 88 -1.26 12.73 22.34
C LEU A 88 -0.14 13.57 21.71
N VAL A 89 0.95 13.81 22.44
CA VAL A 89 2.15 14.49 21.92
C VAL A 89 2.71 13.73 20.72
N LEU A 90 2.85 12.41 20.84
CA LEU A 90 3.32 11.56 19.75
C LEU A 90 2.41 11.62 18.53
N SER A 91 1.09 11.53 18.69
CA SER A 91 0.16 11.64 17.56
C SER A 91 0.26 13.01 16.90
N SER A 92 0.30 14.10 17.67
CA SER A 92 0.45 15.44 17.12
C SER A 92 1.77 15.64 16.38
N LEU A 93 2.85 15.03 16.87
CA LEU A 93 4.15 15.08 16.20
C LEU A 93 4.16 14.26 14.91
N ILE A 94 3.47 13.11 14.87
CA ILE A 94 3.27 12.34 13.64
C ILE A 94 2.44 13.17 12.65
N ASP A 95 1.33 13.76 13.08
CA ASP A 95 0.47 14.57 12.22
C ASP A 95 1.26 15.75 11.62
N LEU A 96 2.11 16.39 12.43
CA LEU A 96 3.04 17.43 11.95
C LEU A 96 4.06 16.85 10.96
N SER A 97 4.64 15.67 11.21
CA SER A 97 5.62 15.07 10.30
C SER A 97 5.10 14.82 8.88
N LEU A 98 3.79 14.60 8.74
CA LEU A 98 3.15 14.37 7.44
C LEU A 98 3.03 15.65 6.60
N THR A 99 3.08 16.83 7.22
CA THR A 99 2.90 18.11 6.51
C THR A 99 4.23 18.78 6.15
N LEU A 100 5.35 18.35 6.74
CA LEU A 100 6.65 18.98 6.56
C LEU A 100 7.43 18.42 5.36
N LYS A 101 8.27 19.28 4.79
CA LYS A 101 9.19 18.96 3.68
C LYS A 101 10.58 19.53 3.97
N GLY A 102 11.60 18.96 3.33
CA GLY A 102 12.98 19.46 3.41
C GLY A 102 13.62 19.30 4.79
N ASN A 103 14.41 20.29 5.20
CA ASN A 103 15.26 20.22 6.40
C ASN A 103 14.48 20.09 7.73
N LEU A 104 13.20 20.46 7.75
CA LEU A 104 12.33 20.34 8.93
C LEU A 104 12.10 18.89 9.37
N ILE A 105 12.29 17.92 8.46
CA ILE A 105 12.21 16.49 8.76
C ILE A 105 13.24 16.11 9.84
N TYR A 106 14.46 16.67 9.76
CA TYR A 106 15.50 16.41 10.75
C TYR A 106 15.18 17.01 12.11
N GLN A 107 14.60 18.22 12.13
CA GLN A 107 14.21 18.89 13.37
C GLN A 107 13.09 18.13 14.10
N ILE A 108 12.08 17.62 13.37
CA ILE A 108 11.06 16.74 13.96
C ILE A 108 11.66 15.50 14.60
N ARG A 109 12.66 14.88 13.95
CA ARG A 109 13.33 13.70 14.50
C ARG A 109 14.05 14.05 15.80
N ASP A 110 14.69 15.20 15.88
CA ASP A 110 15.39 15.64 17.09
C ASP A 110 14.40 15.94 18.23
N ILE A 111 13.24 16.56 17.92
CA ILE A 111 12.13 16.74 18.86
C ILE A 111 11.64 15.38 19.37
N TYR A 112 11.42 14.40 18.48
CA TYR A 112 11.03 13.04 18.83
C TYR A 112 12.04 12.36 19.78
N ILE A 113 13.33 12.63 19.59
CA ILE A 113 14.40 12.14 20.46
C ILE A 113 14.39 12.87 21.81
N ALA A 114 14.30 14.19 21.83
CA ALA A 114 14.28 15.02 23.05
C ALA A 114 13.06 14.71 23.95
N PHE A 115 11.90 14.43 23.35
CA PHE A 115 10.75 13.93 24.10
C PHE A 115 10.90 12.48 24.59
N GLU A 116 11.95 11.77 24.17
CA GLU A 116 12.21 10.35 24.45
C GLU A 116 11.14 9.40 23.92
N LEU A 117 10.40 9.82 22.89
CA LEU A 117 9.32 9.04 22.30
C LEU A 117 9.85 7.83 21.53
N HIS A 118 11.08 7.89 21.02
CA HIS A 118 11.80 6.75 20.44
C HIS A 118 11.92 5.56 21.39
N LYS A 119 12.10 5.81 22.70
CA LYS A 119 12.13 4.75 23.73
C LYS A 119 10.77 4.07 23.85
N TYR A 120 9.69 4.85 23.81
CA TYR A 120 8.32 4.31 23.81
C TYR A 120 8.05 3.47 22.55
N SER A 121 8.41 3.95 21.37
CA SER A 121 8.25 3.19 20.12
C SER A 121 9.05 1.89 20.14
N ALA A 122 10.27 1.88 20.70
CA ALA A 122 11.05 0.67 20.88
C ALA A 122 10.38 -0.34 21.83
N GLN A 123 9.67 0.12 22.87
CA GLN A 123 8.89 -0.76 23.74
C GLN A 123 7.73 -1.43 23.00
N LEU A 124 7.13 -0.77 21.99
CA LEU A 124 6.05 -1.36 21.20
C LEU A 124 6.53 -2.58 20.40
N LEU A 125 7.79 -2.59 19.93
CA LEU A 125 8.38 -3.72 19.22
C LEU A 125 8.57 -4.96 20.11
N LYS A 126 8.57 -4.79 21.43
CA LYS A 126 8.64 -5.89 22.42
C LYS A 126 7.28 -6.52 22.74
N SER A 127 6.19 -5.93 22.26
CA SER A 127 4.83 -6.47 22.50
C SER A 127 4.67 -7.86 21.90
N TRP A 128 3.84 -8.71 22.50
CA TRP A 128 3.47 -10.00 21.90
C TRP A 128 2.59 -9.81 20.65
N PHE A 129 1.80 -8.74 20.62
CA PHE A 129 0.87 -8.47 19.54
C PHE A 129 1.56 -7.84 18.32
N TRP A 130 1.46 -8.51 17.18
CA TRP A 130 2.08 -8.07 15.93
C TRP A 130 1.67 -6.65 15.51
N HIS A 131 0.39 -6.28 15.69
CA HIS A 131 -0.12 -4.95 15.32
C HIS A 131 0.54 -3.84 16.16
N THR A 132 0.87 -4.13 17.43
CA THR A 132 1.57 -3.18 18.29
C THR A 132 3.00 -2.96 17.80
N LYS A 133 3.67 -4.02 17.36
CA LYS A 133 5.01 -3.91 16.74
C LYS A 133 4.96 -3.09 15.46
N CYS A 134 3.96 -3.33 14.59
CA CYS A 134 3.75 -2.54 13.38
C CYS A 134 3.58 -1.05 13.68
N ASN A 135 2.81 -0.69 14.73
CA ASN A 135 2.68 0.72 15.14
C ASN A 135 4.02 1.34 15.56
N GLY A 136 4.86 0.59 16.29
CA GLY A 136 6.20 1.08 16.64
C GLY A 136 7.11 1.29 15.43
N MET A 137 7.04 0.39 14.43
CA MET A 137 7.76 0.57 13.15
C MET A 137 7.25 1.78 12.38
N TYR A 138 5.94 1.99 12.34
CA TYR A 138 5.33 3.17 11.75
C TYR A 138 5.86 4.46 12.38
N HIS A 139 5.94 4.54 13.72
CA HIS A 139 6.53 5.70 14.37
C HIS A 139 7.98 5.94 13.94
N PHE A 140 8.79 4.88 13.81
CA PHE A 140 10.17 5.04 13.35
C PHE A 140 10.25 5.54 11.91
N GLN A 141 9.36 5.09 11.03
CA GLN A 141 9.25 5.57 9.64
C GLN A 141 8.86 7.05 9.61
N SER A 142 7.80 7.45 10.34
CA SER A 142 7.33 8.86 10.39
C SER A 142 8.42 9.84 10.81
N PHE A 143 9.42 9.40 11.56
CA PHE A 143 10.51 10.25 12.06
C PHE A 143 11.88 9.92 11.47
N HIS A 144 11.93 9.14 10.38
CA HIS A 144 13.18 8.75 9.71
C HIS A 144 14.27 8.27 10.69
N PHE A 145 13.87 7.50 11.71
CA PHE A 145 14.74 7.13 12.82
C PHE A 145 15.56 5.86 12.48
N VAL A 146 16.67 6.06 11.75
CA VAL A 146 17.54 5.00 11.20
C VAL A 146 18.07 4.04 12.28
N ASP A 147 18.38 4.55 13.48
CA ASP A 147 18.86 3.73 14.61
C ASP A 147 17.90 2.62 15.03
N SER A 148 16.63 2.69 14.62
CA SER A 148 15.66 1.62 14.86
C SER A 148 15.92 0.35 14.06
N LEU A 149 16.78 0.38 13.03
CA LEU A 149 17.08 -0.80 12.21
C LEU A 149 17.56 -1.99 13.04
N LYS A 150 18.25 -1.75 14.17
CA LYS A 150 18.65 -2.81 15.12
C LYS A 150 17.46 -3.57 15.73
N TYR A 151 16.32 -2.92 15.86
CA TYR A 151 15.08 -3.54 16.36
C TYR A 151 14.24 -4.13 15.23
N ILE A 152 14.33 -3.60 14.01
CA ILE A 152 13.52 -4.04 12.85
C ILE A 152 14.13 -5.28 12.19
N ARG A 153 15.46 -5.37 12.08
CA ARG A 153 16.15 -6.49 11.41
C ARG A 153 15.71 -7.88 11.91
N PRO A 154 15.59 -8.15 13.22
CA PRO A 154 15.10 -9.44 13.71
C PRO A 154 13.66 -9.78 13.27
N LEU A 155 12.86 -8.78 12.90
CA LEU A 155 11.47 -8.96 12.46
C LEU A 155 11.36 -9.35 10.98
N LEU A 156 12.44 -9.18 10.18
CA LEU A 156 12.49 -9.55 8.77
C LEU A 156 12.36 -11.06 8.52
N THR A 157 12.61 -11.88 9.54
CA THR A 157 12.48 -13.35 9.48
C THR A 157 11.33 -13.87 10.36
N SER A 158 10.44 -12.98 10.82
CA SER A 158 9.29 -13.34 11.65
C SER A 158 8.40 -14.42 11.00
N LYS A 159 7.95 -15.40 11.80
CA LYS A 159 6.96 -16.40 11.38
C LYS A 159 5.62 -15.77 10.97
N ASN A 160 5.26 -14.65 11.61
CA ASN A 160 4.06 -13.90 11.25
C ASN A 160 4.31 -13.13 9.94
N LYS A 161 3.63 -13.54 8.85
CA LYS A 161 3.77 -12.98 7.49
C LYS A 161 3.48 -11.47 7.45
N VAL A 162 2.45 -11.01 8.16
CA VAL A 162 2.05 -9.59 8.19
C VAL A 162 3.13 -8.76 8.86
N LEU A 163 3.61 -9.19 10.03
CA LEU A 163 4.69 -8.52 10.75
C LEU A 163 5.97 -8.48 9.92
N ARG A 164 6.34 -9.61 9.33
CA ARG A 164 7.54 -9.75 8.50
C ARG A 164 7.51 -8.79 7.31
N SER A 165 6.40 -8.73 6.61
CA SER A 165 6.27 -7.88 5.42
C SER A 165 6.23 -6.39 5.79
N ASN A 166 5.59 -6.00 6.90
CA ASN A 166 5.68 -4.62 7.40
C ASN A 166 7.09 -4.26 7.87
N ALA A 167 7.81 -5.19 8.48
CA ALA A 167 9.20 -4.99 8.87
C ALA A 167 10.10 -4.79 7.65
N PHE A 168 9.84 -5.50 6.56
CA PHE A 168 10.56 -5.31 5.30
C PHE A 168 10.34 -3.92 4.70
N VAL A 169 9.09 -3.46 4.61
CA VAL A 169 8.78 -2.09 4.16
C VAL A 169 9.45 -1.05 5.06
N ALA A 170 9.38 -1.21 6.39
CA ALA A 170 10.03 -0.30 7.33
C ALA A 170 11.56 -0.31 7.20
N TYR A 171 12.15 -1.47 6.96
CA TYR A 171 13.58 -1.63 6.70
C TYR A 171 13.99 -0.91 5.42
N LEU A 172 13.25 -1.06 4.31
CA LEU A 172 13.54 -0.36 3.05
C LEU A 172 13.39 1.15 3.18
N TYR A 173 12.38 1.61 3.91
CA TYR A 173 12.17 3.02 4.19
C TYR A 173 13.39 3.63 4.90
N LEU A 174 13.88 2.95 5.95
CA LEU A 174 14.89 3.48 6.87
C LEU A 174 16.34 3.15 6.51
N THR A 175 16.58 2.15 5.67
CA THR A 175 17.94 1.75 5.29
C THR A 175 18.58 2.79 4.37
N THR A 176 19.89 2.95 4.47
CA THR A 176 20.71 3.72 3.51
C THR A 176 21.34 2.82 2.45
N LYS A 177 21.09 1.51 2.52
CA LYS A 177 21.58 0.56 1.51
C LYS A 177 20.85 0.76 0.18
N PRO A 178 21.54 0.60 -0.95
CA PRO A 178 20.91 0.54 -2.28
C PRO A 178 19.83 -0.52 -2.35
N PHE A 179 18.85 -0.32 -3.24
CA PHE A 179 17.75 -1.25 -3.41
C PHE A 179 18.12 -2.54 -4.12
N ASP A 180 19.37 -2.70 -4.59
CA ASP A 180 19.92 -3.94 -5.15
C ASP A 180 19.69 -5.17 -4.26
N ILE A 181 19.54 -4.95 -2.95
CA ILE A 181 19.24 -5.98 -1.93
C ILE A 181 17.85 -6.62 -2.09
N LEU A 182 16.94 -6.06 -2.90
CA LEU A 182 15.60 -6.60 -3.07
C LEU A 182 15.62 -7.97 -3.77
N ILE A 183 16.66 -8.24 -4.58
CA ILE A 183 16.82 -9.53 -5.26
C ILE A 183 16.91 -10.71 -4.27
N ASP A 184 17.50 -10.47 -3.10
CA ASP A 184 17.73 -11.48 -2.06
C ASP A 184 16.49 -11.67 -1.17
N TYR A 185 15.39 -10.96 -1.41
CA TYR A 185 14.20 -11.07 -0.58
C TYR A 185 13.51 -12.43 -0.82
N PRO A 186 13.41 -13.32 0.18
CA PRO A 186 13.02 -14.71 -0.06
C PRO A 186 11.52 -14.96 0.12
N PHE A 187 10.72 -13.93 0.38
CA PHE A 187 9.31 -14.09 0.74
C PHE A 187 8.37 -13.43 -0.27
N PHE A 188 7.15 -13.96 -0.37
CA PHE A 188 6.10 -13.31 -1.14
C PHE A 188 5.64 -12.00 -0.46
N LEU A 189 5.37 -10.98 -1.26
CA LEU A 189 4.74 -9.72 -0.86
C LEU A 189 3.26 -9.73 -1.24
N SER A 190 2.40 -9.25 -0.34
CA SER A 190 1.02 -8.93 -0.73
C SER A 190 1.01 -7.71 -1.65
N ARG A 191 -0.01 -7.60 -2.51
CA ARG A 191 -0.20 -6.46 -3.42
C ARG A 191 -0.11 -5.10 -2.70
N VAL A 192 -0.72 -4.98 -1.51
CA VAL A 192 -0.63 -3.75 -0.69
C VAL A 192 0.82 -3.43 -0.30
N ASN A 193 1.62 -4.44 0.05
CA ASN A 193 2.99 -4.21 0.45
C ASN A 193 3.93 -4.01 -0.74
N GLU A 194 3.65 -4.60 -1.90
CA GLU A 194 4.34 -4.25 -3.15
C GLU A 194 4.17 -2.75 -3.46
N TYR A 195 2.95 -2.21 -3.39
CA TYR A 195 2.73 -0.77 -3.56
C TYR A 195 3.51 0.06 -2.55
N LYS A 196 3.51 -0.32 -1.27
CA LYS A 196 4.32 0.38 -0.27
C LYS A 196 5.82 0.33 -0.56
N VAL A 197 6.33 -0.78 -1.09
CA VAL A 197 7.74 -0.89 -1.50
C VAL A 197 8.02 0.08 -2.65
N LEU A 198 7.13 0.14 -3.64
CA LEU A 198 7.26 1.08 -4.76
C LEU A 198 7.18 2.54 -4.29
N ASP A 199 6.23 2.86 -3.41
CA ASP A 199 6.13 4.20 -2.81
C ASP A 199 7.44 4.59 -2.12
N VAL A 200 8.07 3.65 -1.40
CA VAL A 200 9.39 3.86 -0.80
C VAL A 200 10.46 4.13 -1.85
N ILE A 201 10.49 3.35 -2.92
CA ILE A 201 11.45 3.52 -4.02
C ILE A 201 11.30 4.90 -4.67
N TYR A 202 10.06 5.27 -5.01
CA TYR A 202 9.74 6.52 -5.70
C TYR A 202 9.97 7.74 -4.80
N MET A 203 9.59 7.66 -3.52
CA MET A 203 9.73 8.76 -2.57
C MET A 203 11.20 9.07 -2.29
N LYS A 204 12.05 8.04 -2.16
CA LYS A 204 13.48 8.25 -1.87
C LYS A 204 14.26 8.74 -3.08
N LYS A 205 13.70 8.64 -4.29
CA LYS A 205 14.36 9.02 -5.55
C LYS A 205 15.77 8.41 -5.67
N GLU A 206 15.92 7.20 -5.16
CA GLU A 206 17.17 6.45 -5.31
C GLU A 206 17.43 6.19 -6.80
N PRO A 207 18.69 6.01 -7.23
CA PRO A 207 18.95 5.49 -8.57
C PRO A 207 18.31 4.11 -8.74
N MET A 208 18.00 3.76 -9.99
CA MET A 208 17.56 2.42 -10.34
C MET A 208 18.60 1.39 -9.84
N PRO A 209 18.19 0.23 -9.29
CA PRO A 209 19.12 -0.82 -8.90
C PRO A 209 20.03 -1.23 -10.07
N ASN A 210 21.33 -1.41 -9.82
CA ASN A 210 22.27 -1.75 -10.89
C ASN A 210 22.05 -3.19 -11.42
N ASN A 211 21.42 -4.03 -10.61
CA ASN A 211 21.09 -5.42 -10.92
C ASN A 211 19.63 -5.62 -11.31
N ILE A 212 18.94 -4.58 -11.79
CA ILE A 212 17.49 -4.63 -12.08
C ILE A 212 17.12 -5.76 -13.05
N ASP A 213 17.96 -6.05 -14.05
CA ASP A 213 17.73 -7.14 -15.01
C ASP A 213 17.58 -8.49 -14.30
N LYS A 214 18.43 -8.74 -13.29
CA LYS A 214 18.42 -9.98 -12.51
C LYS A 214 17.15 -10.14 -11.68
N TYR A 215 16.33 -9.10 -11.49
CA TYR A 215 15.07 -9.22 -10.77
C TYR A 215 14.08 -10.06 -11.57
N LEU A 216 14.13 -9.96 -12.90
CA LEU A 216 13.27 -10.72 -13.81
C LEU A 216 13.59 -12.21 -13.82
N GLU A 217 14.80 -12.58 -13.40
CA GLU A 217 15.28 -13.97 -13.30
C GLU A 217 15.04 -14.58 -11.91
N SER A 218 14.49 -13.80 -10.97
CA SER A 218 14.27 -14.27 -9.60
C SER A 218 13.26 -15.40 -9.53
N THR A 219 13.48 -16.37 -8.64
CA THR A 219 12.45 -17.38 -8.33
C THR A 219 11.29 -16.79 -7.50
N ASN A 220 11.46 -15.59 -6.95
CA ASN A 220 10.43 -14.91 -6.20
C ASN A 220 9.58 -14.03 -7.12
N GLU A 221 8.32 -14.42 -7.29
CA GLU A 221 7.36 -13.73 -8.16
C GLU A 221 7.15 -12.25 -7.77
N SER A 222 7.23 -11.91 -6.48
CA SER A 222 7.13 -10.52 -6.04
C SER A 222 8.35 -9.69 -6.45
N VAL A 223 9.53 -10.30 -6.53
CA VAL A 223 10.75 -9.62 -7.01
C VAL A 223 10.65 -9.36 -8.51
N ILE A 224 10.16 -10.33 -9.30
CA ILE A 224 9.90 -10.13 -10.74
C ILE A 224 8.91 -8.98 -10.95
N ILE A 225 7.77 -8.99 -10.25
CA ILE A 225 6.73 -7.94 -10.38
C ILE A 225 7.27 -6.57 -9.97
N LEU A 226 8.04 -6.48 -8.87
CA LEU A 226 8.70 -5.24 -8.48
C LEU A 226 9.71 -4.78 -9.54
N GLY A 227 10.49 -5.71 -10.11
CA GLY A 227 11.43 -5.43 -11.19
C GLY A 227 10.75 -4.77 -12.39
N LEU A 228 9.68 -5.39 -12.91
CA LEU A 228 8.89 -4.83 -14.01
C LEU A 228 8.37 -3.42 -13.71
N LYS A 229 7.80 -3.21 -12.51
CA LYS A 229 7.27 -1.90 -12.10
C LYS A 229 8.35 -0.83 -11.98
N VAL A 230 9.51 -1.20 -11.43
CA VAL A 230 10.67 -0.31 -11.33
C VAL A 230 11.20 0.04 -12.71
N MET A 231 11.32 -0.94 -13.63
CA MET A 231 11.74 -0.68 -15.01
C MET A 231 10.81 0.30 -15.72
N VAL A 232 9.48 0.13 -15.58
CA VAL A 232 8.49 1.08 -16.10
C VAL A 232 8.69 2.47 -15.51
N PHE A 233 8.85 2.59 -14.20
CA PHE A 233 9.04 3.89 -13.55
C PHE A 233 10.29 4.65 -14.04
N TYR A 234 11.38 3.94 -14.31
CA TYR A 234 12.62 4.52 -14.83
C TYR A 234 12.69 4.53 -16.37
N ASN A 235 11.62 4.14 -17.08
CA ASN A 235 11.59 3.97 -18.54
C ASN A 235 12.76 3.13 -19.09
N TYR A 236 13.11 2.04 -18.38
CA TYR A 236 14.24 1.19 -18.74
C TYR A 236 13.84 0.14 -19.79
N THR A 237 14.42 0.26 -20.98
CA THR A 237 14.13 -0.62 -22.13
C THR A 237 15.17 -1.74 -22.35
N GLY A 238 16.24 -1.79 -21.55
CA GLY A 238 17.37 -2.71 -21.76
C GLY A 238 17.06 -4.20 -21.58
N ALA A 239 15.89 -4.54 -21.02
CA ALA A 239 15.48 -5.92 -20.73
C ALA A 239 14.33 -6.44 -21.63
N GLU A 240 14.10 -5.82 -22.80
CA GLU A 240 12.98 -6.14 -23.69
C GLU A 240 12.79 -7.65 -23.92
N ALA A 241 13.82 -8.37 -24.38
CA ALA A 241 13.73 -9.80 -24.65
C ALA A 241 13.25 -10.63 -23.44
N THR A 242 13.73 -10.30 -22.24
CA THR A 242 13.32 -10.97 -21.00
C THR A 242 11.87 -10.62 -20.63
N ILE A 243 11.46 -9.37 -20.80
CA ILE A 243 10.07 -8.92 -20.55
C ILE A 243 9.11 -9.63 -21.52
N LEU A 244 9.47 -9.76 -22.80
CA LEU A 244 8.66 -10.49 -23.79
C LEU A 244 8.52 -11.97 -23.42
N HIS A 245 9.56 -12.60 -22.87
CA HIS A 245 9.46 -13.97 -22.37
C HIS A 245 8.46 -14.10 -21.21
N LEU A 246 8.40 -13.11 -20.31
CA LEU A 246 7.51 -13.12 -19.14
C LEU A 246 6.02 -13.00 -19.48
N ILE A 247 5.66 -12.56 -20.69
CA ILE A 247 4.26 -12.55 -21.16
C ILE A 247 3.67 -13.97 -21.18
N ASN A 248 4.50 -15.01 -21.33
CA ASN A 248 4.09 -16.41 -21.31
C ASN A 248 4.30 -17.09 -19.94
N HIS A 249 4.63 -16.33 -18.89
CA HIS A 249 4.97 -16.88 -17.59
C HIS A 249 3.78 -17.64 -16.96
N ARG A 250 4.05 -18.73 -16.24
CA ARG A 250 2.98 -19.56 -15.62
C ARG A 250 2.09 -18.78 -14.65
N HIS A 251 2.65 -17.78 -13.97
CA HIS A 251 1.96 -17.00 -12.95
C HIS A 251 1.22 -15.80 -13.55
N TYR A 252 -0.11 -15.77 -13.37
CA TYR A 252 -1.01 -14.74 -13.91
C TYR A 252 -0.50 -13.31 -13.68
N ARG A 253 -0.09 -12.98 -12.45
CA ARG A 253 0.31 -11.61 -12.10
C ARG A 253 1.59 -11.15 -12.81
N ILE A 254 2.47 -12.09 -13.15
CA ILE A 254 3.70 -11.75 -13.89
C ILE A 254 3.34 -11.46 -15.35
N ARG A 255 2.43 -12.25 -15.93
CA ARG A 255 1.92 -11.96 -17.28
C ARG A 255 1.22 -10.61 -17.34
N GLU A 256 0.33 -10.34 -16.39
CA GLU A 256 -0.36 -9.04 -16.23
C GLU A 256 0.64 -7.88 -16.23
N GLU A 257 1.67 -7.97 -15.39
CA GLU A 257 2.66 -6.92 -15.26
C GLU A 257 3.61 -6.82 -16.46
N ALA A 258 3.95 -7.94 -17.10
CA ALA A 258 4.79 -7.95 -18.31
C ALA A 258 4.06 -7.30 -19.50
N ILE A 259 2.77 -7.62 -19.68
CA ILE A 259 1.91 -7.00 -20.69
C ILE A 259 1.78 -5.49 -20.43
N HIS A 260 1.60 -5.09 -19.16
CA HIS A 260 1.63 -3.69 -18.78
C HIS A 260 2.97 -3.02 -19.13
N ALA A 261 4.11 -3.65 -18.79
CA ALA A 261 5.43 -3.11 -19.07
C ALA A 261 5.68 -2.93 -20.58
N VAL A 262 5.26 -3.90 -21.40
CA VAL A 262 5.31 -3.81 -22.88
C VAL A 262 4.62 -2.55 -23.38
N ARG A 263 3.43 -2.24 -22.84
CA ARG A 263 2.69 -1.03 -23.21
C ARG A 263 3.42 0.24 -22.82
N GLU A 264 3.82 0.35 -21.55
CA GLU A 264 4.41 1.59 -21.02
C GLU A 264 5.82 1.86 -21.57
N LEU A 265 6.54 0.82 -21.97
CA LEU A 265 7.89 0.90 -22.56
C LEU A 265 7.88 0.89 -24.09
N PHE A 266 6.70 0.84 -24.72
CA PHE A 266 6.49 0.90 -26.18
C PHE A 266 7.21 -0.22 -26.98
N PHE A 267 7.22 -1.45 -26.49
CA PHE A 267 7.83 -2.59 -27.21
C PHE A 267 6.95 -3.09 -28.36
N THR A 268 7.08 -2.47 -29.53
CA THR A 268 6.30 -2.80 -30.74
C THR A 268 6.50 -4.23 -31.21
N ASP A 269 7.68 -4.82 -30.98
CA ASP A 269 8.00 -6.20 -31.35
C ASP A 269 7.14 -7.24 -30.61
N ALA A 270 6.42 -6.82 -29.56
CA ALA A 270 5.51 -7.65 -28.81
C ALA A 270 4.17 -7.92 -29.54
N GLU A 271 3.83 -7.19 -30.60
CA GLU A 271 2.50 -7.24 -31.24
C GLU A 271 2.04 -8.67 -31.54
N GLU A 272 2.80 -9.41 -32.34
CA GLU A 272 2.49 -10.78 -32.74
C GLU A 272 2.41 -11.74 -31.53
N LEU A 273 3.24 -11.50 -30.52
CA LEU A 273 3.27 -12.31 -29.32
C LEU A 273 2.02 -12.08 -28.47
N LEU A 274 1.61 -10.82 -28.28
CA LEU A 274 0.38 -10.45 -27.58
C LEU A 274 -0.87 -10.99 -28.28
N LEU A 275 -0.93 -10.91 -29.61
CA LEU A 275 -2.03 -11.47 -30.41
C LEU A 275 -2.16 -12.98 -30.23
N LYS A 276 -1.03 -13.72 -30.21
CA LYS A 276 -1.03 -15.16 -29.91
C LYS A 276 -1.46 -15.44 -28.48
N GLN A 277 -0.99 -14.63 -27.52
CA GLN A 277 -1.30 -14.82 -26.11
C GLN A 277 -2.77 -14.55 -25.78
N PHE A 278 -3.42 -13.62 -26.50
CA PHE A 278 -4.83 -13.28 -26.32
C PHE A 278 -5.74 -14.51 -26.27
N TYR A 279 -5.53 -15.49 -27.15
CA TYR A 279 -6.39 -16.68 -27.24
C TYR A 279 -6.29 -17.61 -26.02
N ARG A 280 -5.21 -17.51 -25.24
CA ARG A 280 -4.92 -18.38 -24.08
C ARG A 280 -5.37 -17.79 -22.76
N GLU A 281 -5.74 -16.52 -22.74
CA GLU A 281 -6.00 -15.78 -21.50
C GLU A 281 -7.49 -15.66 -21.15
N ASP A 282 -7.73 -15.34 -19.88
CA ASP A 282 -9.05 -14.99 -19.39
C ASP A 282 -9.49 -13.58 -19.85
N GLN A 283 -10.70 -13.20 -19.48
CA GLN A 283 -11.29 -11.92 -19.88
C GLN A 283 -10.47 -10.71 -19.41
N LEU A 284 -9.89 -10.74 -18.21
CA LEU A 284 -9.18 -9.59 -17.65
C LEU A 284 -7.85 -9.37 -18.37
N LEU A 285 -7.08 -10.45 -18.59
CA LEU A 285 -5.82 -10.34 -19.34
C LEU A 285 -6.05 -10.07 -20.82
N LYS A 286 -7.12 -10.58 -21.43
CA LYS A 286 -7.52 -10.17 -22.79
C LYS A 286 -7.72 -8.67 -22.91
N ILE A 287 -8.37 -8.05 -21.93
CA ILE A 287 -8.56 -6.60 -21.89
C ILE A 287 -7.20 -5.90 -21.75
N GLU A 288 -6.30 -6.39 -20.89
CA GLU A 288 -4.98 -5.79 -20.70
C GLU A 288 -4.09 -5.90 -21.95
N ILE A 289 -4.17 -7.03 -22.67
CA ILE A 289 -3.53 -7.21 -23.98
C ILE A 289 -4.06 -6.19 -24.98
N LEU A 290 -5.38 -6.01 -25.08
CA LEU A 290 -5.98 -5.05 -26.01
C LEU A 290 -5.62 -3.60 -25.70
N LYS A 291 -5.55 -3.22 -24.41
CA LYS A 291 -5.02 -1.90 -24.02
C LYS A 291 -3.57 -1.72 -24.47
N SER A 292 -2.77 -2.77 -24.41
CA SER A 292 -1.37 -2.73 -24.86
C SER A 292 -1.29 -2.58 -26.38
N LEU A 293 -2.04 -3.39 -27.12
CA LEU A 293 -2.14 -3.31 -28.58
C LEU A 293 -2.74 -1.99 -29.07
N THR A 294 -3.54 -1.29 -28.26
CA THR A 294 -4.00 0.08 -28.57
C THR A 294 -2.83 1.06 -28.70
N VAL A 295 -1.74 0.83 -27.97
CA VAL A 295 -0.56 1.72 -27.93
C VAL A 295 0.52 1.27 -28.91
N ILE A 296 0.78 -0.04 -28.98
CA ILE A 296 1.91 -0.59 -29.74
C ILE A 296 1.51 -1.35 -31.02
N GLY A 297 0.22 -1.61 -31.22
CA GLY A 297 -0.27 -2.43 -32.32
C GLY A 297 -0.34 -1.67 -33.66
N GLY A 298 -0.20 -2.41 -34.75
CA GLY A 298 -0.27 -1.92 -36.12
C GLY A 298 -1.24 -2.75 -36.98
N GLU A 299 -0.80 -3.14 -38.17
CA GLU A 299 -1.65 -3.80 -39.18
C GLU A 299 -2.15 -5.18 -38.74
N SER A 300 -1.32 -5.95 -38.03
CA SER A 300 -1.70 -7.27 -37.51
C SER A 300 -2.82 -7.15 -36.48
N THR A 301 -2.73 -6.15 -35.61
CA THR A 301 -3.77 -5.82 -34.63
C THR A 301 -5.07 -5.40 -35.33
N LEU A 302 -5.00 -4.54 -36.35
CA LEU A 302 -6.18 -4.13 -37.11
C LEU A 302 -6.89 -5.34 -37.73
N SER A 303 -6.13 -6.19 -38.41
CA SER A 303 -6.63 -7.43 -39.03
C SER A 303 -7.27 -8.35 -37.99
N PHE A 304 -6.63 -8.50 -36.83
CA PHE A 304 -7.15 -9.26 -35.71
C PHE A 304 -8.47 -8.70 -35.17
N ILE A 305 -8.57 -7.38 -34.97
CA ILE A 305 -9.79 -6.76 -34.46
C ILE A 305 -10.95 -7.00 -35.42
N ILE A 306 -10.75 -6.73 -36.71
CA ILE A 306 -11.79 -6.90 -37.74
C ILE A 306 -12.31 -8.33 -37.77
N LYS A 307 -11.42 -9.32 -37.66
CA LYS A 307 -11.78 -10.74 -37.64
C LYS A 307 -12.57 -11.16 -36.39
N ASN A 308 -12.23 -10.61 -35.23
CA ASN A 308 -12.76 -11.09 -33.95
C ASN A 308 -13.99 -10.31 -33.46
N LEU A 309 -14.16 -9.04 -33.85
CA LEU A 309 -15.18 -8.14 -33.27
C LEU A 309 -16.62 -8.68 -33.34
N THR A 310 -16.97 -9.38 -34.41
CA THR A 310 -18.32 -9.93 -34.66
C THR A 310 -18.54 -11.31 -34.04
N LEU A 311 -17.52 -11.92 -33.42
CA LEU A 311 -17.65 -13.25 -32.82
C LEU A 311 -18.56 -13.19 -31.58
N LYS A 312 -19.63 -13.99 -31.59
CA LYS A 312 -20.60 -14.07 -30.49
C LYS A 312 -20.02 -14.65 -29.19
N SER A 313 -18.93 -15.41 -29.29
CA SER A 313 -18.26 -16.03 -28.13
C SER A 313 -17.45 -15.03 -27.28
N LEU A 314 -17.16 -13.84 -27.79
CA LEU A 314 -16.43 -12.81 -27.04
C LEU A 314 -17.37 -12.07 -26.08
N GLY A 315 -16.96 -11.97 -24.81
CA GLY A 315 -17.66 -11.19 -23.81
C GLY A 315 -17.71 -9.71 -24.16
N LYS A 316 -18.81 -9.04 -23.79
CA LYS A 316 -19.07 -7.62 -24.10
C LYS A 316 -17.94 -6.68 -23.68
N GLY A 317 -17.30 -6.93 -22.53
CA GLY A 317 -16.16 -6.14 -22.07
C GLY A 317 -14.95 -6.20 -23.01
N VAL A 318 -14.68 -7.38 -23.60
CA VAL A 318 -13.59 -7.56 -24.56
C VAL A 318 -13.95 -6.90 -25.90
N LYS A 319 -15.20 -7.03 -26.36
CA LYS A 319 -15.69 -6.33 -27.55
C LYS A 319 -15.58 -4.80 -27.41
N MET A 320 -15.90 -4.28 -26.22
CA MET A 320 -15.77 -2.85 -25.93
C MET A 320 -14.32 -2.38 -26.04
N GLU A 321 -13.37 -3.18 -25.52
CA GLU A 321 -11.95 -2.83 -25.62
C GLU A 321 -11.41 -2.98 -27.04
N LEU A 322 -11.88 -3.98 -27.81
CA LEU A 322 -11.57 -4.11 -29.25
C LEU A 322 -12.02 -2.86 -30.03
N LEU A 323 -13.19 -2.31 -29.71
CA LEU A 323 -13.69 -1.08 -30.35
C LEU A 323 -12.86 0.15 -29.99
N LYS A 324 -12.41 0.28 -28.74
CA LYS A 324 -11.50 1.35 -28.34
C LYS A 324 -10.16 1.24 -29.07
N CYS A 325 -9.63 0.03 -29.15
CA CYS A 325 -8.39 -0.28 -29.88
C CYS A 325 -8.55 0.10 -31.36
N LEU A 326 -9.65 -0.30 -32.01
CA LEU A 326 -9.96 0.06 -33.39
C LEU A 326 -10.07 1.57 -33.59
N LYS A 327 -10.77 2.27 -32.68
CA LYS A 327 -10.92 3.73 -32.73
C LYS A 327 -9.58 4.46 -32.63
N ALA A 328 -8.62 3.91 -31.88
CA ALA A 328 -7.29 4.50 -31.73
C ALA A 328 -6.40 4.24 -32.96
N ILE A 329 -6.41 3.01 -33.50
CA ILE A 329 -5.55 2.59 -34.61
C ILE A 329 -6.08 3.09 -35.95
N ASP A 330 -7.38 2.93 -36.21
CA ASP A 330 -8.03 3.37 -37.45
C ASP A 330 -9.40 4.03 -37.16
N PRO A 331 -9.41 5.33 -36.84
CA PRO A 331 -10.63 6.08 -36.59
C PRO A 331 -11.59 6.10 -37.79
N SER A 332 -11.06 6.04 -39.02
CA SER A 332 -11.88 6.08 -40.24
C SER A 332 -12.71 4.81 -40.36
N TYR A 333 -12.05 3.65 -40.30
CA TYR A 333 -12.70 2.35 -40.34
C TYR A 333 -13.67 2.15 -39.16
N TYR A 334 -13.30 2.62 -37.97
CA TYR A 334 -14.21 2.66 -36.82
C TYR A 334 -15.49 3.44 -37.12
N ASN A 335 -15.42 4.58 -37.82
CA ASN A 335 -16.60 5.42 -38.08
C ASN A 335 -17.45 4.95 -39.27
N THR A 336 -16.91 4.17 -40.22
CA THR A 336 -17.66 3.79 -41.43
C THR A 336 -18.22 2.37 -41.38
N ASN A 337 -17.61 1.45 -40.62
CA ASN A 337 -17.94 0.02 -40.70
C ASN A 337 -18.83 -0.47 -39.54
N PHE A 338 -19.43 -1.66 -39.67
CA PHE A 338 -20.30 -2.30 -38.67
C PHE A 338 -21.62 -1.58 -38.33
N MET A 339 -22.08 -0.64 -39.15
CA MET A 339 -23.34 0.10 -38.93
C MET A 339 -24.59 -0.78 -38.89
N LEU A 340 -24.54 -1.97 -39.50
CA LEU A 340 -25.66 -2.91 -39.53
C LEU A 340 -25.65 -3.89 -38.33
N ASP A 341 -24.58 -3.94 -37.54
CA ASP A 341 -24.52 -4.76 -36.34
C ASP A 341 -25.06 -3.94 -35.15
N ILE A 342 -26.30 -4.24 -34.76
CA ILE A 342 -27.03 -3.52 -33.69
C ILE A 342 -26.27 -3.56 -32.35
N GLU A 343 -25.53 -4.63 -32.05
CA GLU A 343 -24.75 -4.71 -30.81
C GLU A 343 -23.56 -3.76 -30.87
N ILE A 344 -22.79 -3.82 -31.95
CA ILE A 344 -21.60 -2.98 -32.14
C ILE A 344 -21.98 -1.51 -32.24
N ASP A 345 -23.03 -1.18 -32.98
CA ASP A 345 -23.52 0.20 -33.14
C ASP A 345 -23.89 0.82 -31.78
N LYS A 346 -24.64 0.09 -30.94
CA LYS A 346 -24.95 0.52 -29.56
C LYS A 346 -23.69 0.70 -28.71
N MET A 347 -22.69 -0.17 -28.85
CA MET A 347 -21.41 -0.02 -28.14
C MET A 347 -20.65 1.22 -28.61
N LYS A 348 -20.62 1.50 -29.92
CA LYS A 348 -20.00 2.72 -30.47
C LYS A 348 -20.68 3.99 -29.98
N LEU A 349 -22.01 4.00 -29.94
CA LEU A 349 -22.78 5.11 -29.35
C LEU A 349 -22.32 5.35 -27.90
N HIS A 350 -22.28 4.30 -27.08
CA HIS A 350 -21.83 4.41 -25.68
C HIS A 350 -20.39 4.97 -25.55
N LEU A 351 -19.45 4.49 -26.37
CA LEU A 351 -18.05 4.96 -26.40
C LEU A 351 -17.89 6.40 -26.88
N ASN A 352 -18.80 6.87 -27.73
CA ASN A 352 -18.76 8.24 -28.25
C ASN A 352 -19.50 9.22 -27.32
N THR A 353 -20.47 8.75 -26.52
CA THR A 353 -21.24 9.57 -25.57
C THR A 353 -20.57 9.80 -24.21
N THR A 354 -19.45 9.13 -23.90
CA THR A 354 -18.81 9.18 -22.57
C THR A 354 -18.06 10.49 -22.25
N TYR A 355 -18.34 11.56 -23.00
CA TYR A 355 -17.98 12.94 -22.68
C TYR A 355 -19.25 13.80 -22.58
N LEU A 356 -19.91 13.77 -21.43
CA LEU A 356 -20.74 14.84 -20.89
C LEU A 356 -20.53 14.90 -19.38
#